data_AF-E4YDB6-F1
#
_entry.id   AF-E4YDB6-F1
#
_cell.length_a   1.000
_cell.length_b   1.000
_cell.length_c   1.000
_cell.angle_alpha   90.00
_cell.angle_beta   90.00
_cell.angle_gamma   90.00
#
_symmetry.space_group_name_H-M   'P 1'
#
loop_
_entity.id
_entity.type
_entity.pdbx_description
1 polymer ?
#
loop_
_entity_poly.entity_id
_entity_poly.type
_entity_poly.pdbx_seq_one_letter_code
_entity_poly.pdbx_strand_id
1 'polypeptide(L)'
;MSASGELRTVGLFKNELIHCRAMISYPIVKVNKTEFDFGTCFLGDIFKLDICLDNLSSCATPFEFIPLEKNNFTVSPSSGTLDAGRVLTAEISFQADCEIGYNGNFEVHFSNKVVKFSCRGAGTLDSAYCNQFS
;
A
#
# COMPACT_ATOMS: atom_id res chain seq x y z
N MET A 1 -17.29 -2.24 -15.08
CA MET A 1 -18.56 -1.57 -15.46
C MET A 1 -18.35 -0.96 -16.84
N SER A 2 -19.32 -0.98 -17.76
CA SER A 2 -19.14 -0.40 -19.11
C SER A 2 -20.27 0.54 -19.46
N ALA A 3 -19.93 1.65 -20.10
CA ALA A 3 -20.90 2.54 -20.72
C ALA A 3 -20.89 2.29 -22.24
N SER A 4 -22.05 2.30 -22.87
CA SER A 4 -22.18 2.18 -24.32
C SER A 4 -23.12 3.24 -24.84
N GLY A 5 -22.81 3.77 -26.03
CA GLY A 5 -23.63 4.77 -26.70
C GLY A 5 -23.52 4.62 -28.21
N GLU A 6 -24.42 5.30 -28.92
CA GLU A 6 -24.43 5.34 -30.37
C GLU A 6 -24.18 6.77 -30.82
N LEU A 7 -23.23 6.94 -31.75
CA LEU A 7 -23.06 8.19 -32.47
C LEU A 7 -23.67 8.04 -33.86
N ARG A 8 -24.53 9.00 -34.23
CA ARG A 8 -25.09 9.11 -35.57
C ARG A 8 -24.39 10.24 -36.31
N THR A 9 -23.79 9.94 -37.46
CA THR A 9 -23.24 10.97 -38.34
C THR A 9 -24.39 11.72 -39.01
N VAL A 10 -24.32 13.06 -39.02
CA VAL A 10 -25.31 13.90 -39.71
C VAL A 10 -24.60 14.61 -40.87
N GLY A 11 -24.76 14.09 -42.09
CA GLY A 11 -24.30 14.77 -43.31
C GLY A 11 -23.60 13.89 -44.37
N LEU A 12 -24.16 13.94 -45.58
CA LEU A 12 -23.65 13.58 -46.93
C LEU A 12 -23.18 12.16 -47.27
N PHE A 13 -22.96 11.27 -46.31
CA PHE A 13 -22.85 9.83 -46.57
C PHE A 13 -23.78 9.07 -45.62
N LYS A 14 -24.24 7.86 -46.03
CA LYS A 14 -25.26 7.02 -45.38
C LYS A 14 -25.29 7.16 -43.84
N ASN A 15 -26.50 7.14 -43.25
CA ASN A 15 -26.73 7.03 -41.80
C ASN A 15 -25.99 5.81 -41.21
N GLU A 16 -24.70 5.94 -40.96
CA GLU A 16 -23.87 4.92 -40.35
C GLU A 16 -23.93 5.09 -38.83
N LEU A 17 -24.28 3.98 -38.17
CA LEU A 17 -24.31 3.86 -36.72
C LEU A 17 -22.92 3.49 -36.25
N ILE A 18 -22.31 4.36 -35.46
CA ILE A 18 -21.05 4.06 -34.78
C ILE A 18 -21.37 3.63 -33.36
N HIS A 19 -21.14 2.36 -33.07
CA HIS A 19 -21.25 1.82 -31.72
C HIS A 19 -20.01 2.20 -30.91
N CYS A 20 -20.19 3.03 -29.89
CA CYS A 20 -19.13 3.40 -28.95
C CYS A 20 -19.27 2.58 -27.65
N ARG A 21 -18.17 1.99 -27.20
CA ARG A 21 -18.10 1.27 -25.92
C ARG A 21 -16.95 1.83 -25.09
N ALA A 22 -17.26 2.25 -23.88
CA ALA A 22 -16.29 2.66 -22.86
C ALA A 22 -16.22 1.59 -21.76
N MET A 23 -15.00 1.23 -21.38
CA MET A 23 -14.74 0.32 -20.25
C MET A 23 -14.24 1.15 -19.06
N ILE A 24 -15.00 1.15 -17.97
CA ILE A 24 -14.61 1.80 -16.72
C ILE A 24 -13.80 0.80 -15.90
N SER A 25 -12.56 1.19 -15.58
CA SER A 25 -11.62 0.43 -14.76
C SER A 25 -11.44 1.14 -13.42
N TYR A 26 -11.47 0.40 -12.31
CA TYR A 26 -11.16 0.93 -10.98
C TYR A 26 -9.97 0.16 -10.37
N PRO A 27 -9.18 0.78 -9.47
CA PRO A 27 -8.06 0.12 -8.82
C PRO A 27 -8.50 -1.10 -8.01
N ILE A 28 -7.78 -2.21 -8.17
CA ILE A 28 -8.01 -3.45 -7.41
C ILE A 28 -6.67 -3.83 -6.79
N VAL A 29 -6.33 -3.19 -5.68
CA VAL A 29 -5.07 -3.45 -4.98
C VAL A 29 -5.27 -4.48 -3.88
N LYS A 30 -4.42 -5.50 -3.79
CA LYS A 30 -4.33 -6.39 -2.62
C LYS A 30 -3.15 -6.01 -1.76
N VAL A 31 -3.34 -6.05 -0.44
CA VAL A 31 -2.26 -5.91 0.54
C VAL A 31 -1.95 -7.32 1.06
N ASN A 32 -0.68 -7.71 1.08
CA ASN A 32 -0.28 -9.08 1.46
C ASN A 32 -0.64 -9.44 2.91
N LYS A 33 -0.45 -8.49 3.84
CA LYS A 33 -0.65 -8.64 5.28
C LYS A 33 -1.08 -7.31 5.90
N THR A 34 -1.79 -7.39 7.02
CA THR A 34 -2.27 -6.21 7.78
C THR A 34 -1.78 -6.18 9.22
N GLU A 35 -0.94 -7.13 9.62
CA GLU A 35 -0.34 -7.22 10.95
C GLU A 35 1.15 -7.55 10.78
N PHE A 36 2.00 -6.74 11.40
CA PHE A 36 3.45 -6.84 11.33
C PHE A 36 4.02 -6.91 12.74
N ASP A 37 4.78 -7.97 13.02
CA ASP A 37 5.38 -8.21 14.33
C ASP A 37 6.89 -8.27 14.19
N PHE A 38 7.57 -7.29 14.78
CA PHE A 38 9.02 -7.19 14.82
C PHE A 38 9.61 -8.01 15.98
N GLY A 39 8.77 -8.53 16.89
CA GLY A 39 9.21 -9.25 18.07
C GLY A 39 10.01 -8.35 19.03
N THR A 40 11.06 -8.90 19.60
CA THR A 40 11.98 -8.20 20.50
C THR A 40 13.20 -7.71 19.73
N CYS A 41 13.45 -6.41 19.84
CA CYS A 41 14.45 -5.67 19.08
C CYS A 41 15.45 -5.01 20.02
N PHE A 42 16.73 -5.05 19.68
CA PHE A 42 17.75 -4.36 20.45
C PHE A 42 17.59 -2.84 20.33
N LEU A 43 17.79 -2.11 21.43
CA LEU A 43 17.63 -0.65 21.44
C LEU A 43 18.64 0.02 20.51
N GLY A 44 18.14 0.97 19.71
CA GLY A 44 18.95 1.73 18.76
C GLY A 44 19.13 1.05 17.39
N ASP A 45 18.88 -0.25 17.26
CA ASP A 45 18.95 -0.95 15.98
C ASP A 45 17.67 -0.74 15.14
N ILE A 46 17.81 -0.79 13.82
CA ILE A 46 16.70 -0.65 12.87
C ILE A 46 16.36 -2.03 12.31
N PHE A 47 15.12 -2.46 12.55
CA PHE A 47 14.57 -3.71 12.04
C PHE A 47 13.59 -3.43 10.91
N LYS A 48 13.49 -4.34 9.94
CA LYS A 48 12.76 -4.12 8.69
C LYS A 48 11.84 -5.29 8.35
N LEU A 49 10.64 -4.99 7.89
CA LEU A 49 9.69 -5.95 7.33
C LEU A 49 9.05 -5.38 6.06
N ASP A 50 8.61 -6.27 5.16
CA ASP A 50 8.06 -5.87 3.87
C ASP A 50 6.53 -5.96 3.84
N ILE A 51 5.89 -4.88 3.41
CA ILE A 51 4.48 -4.85 2.99
C ILE A 51 4.41 -4.79 1.46
N CYS A 52 3.59 -5.66 0.87
CA CYS A 52 3.44 -5.75 -0.59
C CYS A 52 2.05 -5.28 -1.02
N LEU A 53 2.02 -4.38 -1.99
CA LEU A 53 0.81 -3.87 -2.64
C LEU A 53 0.76 -4.43 -4.07
N ASP A 54 -0.25 -5.25 -4.37
CA ASP A 54 -0.42 -5.90 -5.67
C ASP A 54 -1.60 -5.28 -6.43
N ASN A 55 -1.35 -4.47 -7.45
CA ASN A 55 -2.39 -3.85 -8.26
C ASN A 55 -2.85 -4.78 -9.38
N LEU A 56 -3.96 -5.46 -9.14
CA LEU A 56 -4.57 -6.42 -10.06
C LEU A 56 -5.48 -5.76 -11.11
N SER A 57 -5.59 -4.42 -11.14
CA SER A 57 -6.38 -3.74 -12.15
C SER A 57 -5.57 -3.35 -13.38
N SER A 58 -6.29 -2.90 -14.41
CA SER A 58 -5.74 -2.32 -15.63
C SER A 58 -5.49 -0.81 -15.55
N CYS A 59 -5.54 -0.21 -14.36
CA CYS A 59 -5.29 1.21 -14.17
C CYS A 59 -4.30 1.46 -13.02
N ALA A 60 -3.38 2.40 -13.24
CA ALA A 60 -2.48 2.86 -12.18
C ALA A 60 -3.29 3.55 -11.07
N THR A 61 -2.79 3.48 -9.83
CA THR A 61 -3.44 4.13 -8.69
C THR A 61 -2.41 4.77 -7.76
N PRO A 62 -2.63 6.01 -7.29
CA PRO A 62 -1.85 6.55 -6.20
C PRO A 62 -2.04 5.72 -4.92
N PHE A 63 -0.99 5.63 -4.12
CA PHE A 63 -1.02 5.10 -2.77
C PHE A 63 -0.34 6.07 -1.80
N GLU A 64 -0.78 6.06 -0.55
CA GLU A 64 -0.17 6.81 0.55
C GLU A 64 -0.32 6.05 1.87
N PHE A 65 0.77 5.89 2.60
CA PHE A 65 0.85 5.32 3.93
C PHE A 65 0.80 6.45 4.97
N ILE A 66 -0.22 6.41 5.83
CA ILE A 66 -0.47 7.45 6.83
C ILE A 66 -0.42 6.82 8.24
N PRO A 67 0.52 7.23 9.11
CA PRO A 67 0.47 6.85 10.52
C PRO A 67 -0.72 7.53 11.20
N LEU A 68 -1.51 6.76 11.95
CA LEU A 68 -2.66 7.30 12.70
C LEU A 68 -2.23 8.01 14.00
N GLU A 69 -1.03 7.71 14.47
CA GLU A 69 -0.43 8.28 15.67
C GLU A 69 1.09 8.35 15.51
N LYS A 70 1.74 9.26 16.23
CA LYS A 70 3.21 9.31 16.26
C LYS A 70 3.73 8.01 16.89
N ASN A 71 4.59 7.30 16.17
CA ASN A 71 5.12 6.01 16.60
C ASN A 71 6.56 5.80 16.08
N ASN A 72 7.18 4.69 16.49
CA ASN A 72 8.56 4.32 16.16
C ASN A 72 8.68 3.51 14.86
N PHE A 73 7.60 3.43 14.08
CA PHE A 73 7.55 2.74 12.81
C PHE A 73 7.50 3.76 11.66
N THR A 74 8.19 3.46 10.57
CA THR A 74 8.17 4.27 9.35
C THR A 74 7.99 3.37 8.15
N VAL A 75 7.42 3.90 7.06
CA VAL A 75 7.19 3.15 5.83
C VAL A 75 7.82 3.89 4.66
N SER A 76 8.58 3.19 3.82
CA SER A 76 9.25 3.74 2.64
C SER A 76 9.09 2.83 1.41
N PRO A 77 8.64 3.35 0.25
CA PRO A 77 8.14 4.71 0.04
C PRO A 77 6.81 4.93 0.79
N SER A 78 6.63 6.13 1.37
CA SER A 78 5.39 6.49 2.07
C SER A 78 4.25 6.86 1.11
N SER A 79 4.55 7.24 -0.13
CA SER A 79 3.54 7.50 -1.15
C SER A 79 4.11 7.33 -2.56
N GLY A 80 3.22 7.26 -3.54
CA GLY A 80 3.60 7.17 -4.93
C GLY A 80 2.46 6.70 -5.83
N THR A 81 2.81 6.21 -7.01
CA THR A 81 1.86 5.63 -7.96
C THR A 81 2.21 4.16 -8.17
N LEU A 82 1.22 3.29 -8.01
CA LEU A 82 1.33 1.87 -8.29
C LEU A 82 0.75 1.57 -9.67
N ASP A 83 1.62 1.20 -10.60
CA ASP A 83 1.25 0.91 -11.98
C ASP A 83 0.29 -0.28 -12.10
N ALA A 84 -0.47 -0.31 -13.19
CA ALA A 84 -1.38 -1.40 -13.50
C ALA A 84 -0.62 -2.75 -13.62
N GLY A 85 -1.14 -3.79 -12.97
CA GLY A 85 -0.55 -5.13 -12.99
C GLY A 85 0.82 -5.24 -12.29
N ARG A 86 1.21 -4.25 -11.48
CA ARG A 86 2.49 -4.25 -10.75
C ARG A 86 2.31 -4.53 -9.27
N VAL A 87 3.38 -5.08 -8.69
CA VAL A 87 3.58 -5.24 -7.26
C VAL A 87 4.60 -4.22 -6.80
N LEU A 88 4.27 -3.47 -5.75
CA LEU A 88 5.22 -2.64 -5.00
C LEU A 88 5.52 -3.32 -3.66
N THR A 89 6.80 -3.37 -3.32
CA THR A 89 7.27 -3.69 -1.97
C THR A 89 7.66 -2.40 -1.28
N ALA A 90 7.01 -2.07 -0.16
CA ALA A 90 7.42 -0.99 0.72
C ALA A 90 8.00 -1.59 2.01
N GLU A 91 9.05 -0.93 2.52
CA GLU A 91 9.77 -1.33 3.71
C GLU A 91 9.18 -0.64 4.93
N ILE A 92 8.77 -1.41 5.93
CA ILE A 92 8.41 -0.95 7.26
C ILE A 92 9.66 -1.05 8.14
N SER A 93 10.16 0.09 8.62
CA SER A 93 11.30 0.16 9.54
C SER A 93 10.82 0.45 10.96
N PHE A 94 11.39 -0.25 11.95
CA PHE A 94 11.14 -0.08 13.38
C PHE A 94 12.45 0.16 14.13
N GLN A 95 12.46 1.13 15.05
CA GLN A 95 13.58 1.40 15.94
C GLN A 95 13.09 1.68 17.36
N ALA A 96 13.41 0.78 18.29
CA ALA A 96 13.07 0.95 19.71
C ALA A 96 14.07 1.90 20.39
N ASP A 97 13.56 2.81 21.22
CA ASP A 97 14.35 3.76 22.02
C ASP A 97 14.30 3.48 23.53
N CYS A 98 13.38 2.63 23.99
CA CYS A 98 13.15 2.25 25.39
C CYS A 98 12.80 0.76 25.48
N GLU A 99 13.04 0.14 26.64
CA GLU A 99 12.65 -1.27 26.93
C GLU A 99 11.15 -1.40 27.25
N ILE A 100 10.30 -1.06 26.27
CA ILE A 100 8.84 -1.10 26.36
C ILE A 100 8.25 -1.81 25.13
N GLY A 101 6.94 -2.09 25.18
CA GLY A 101 6.17 -2.50 24.01
C GLY A 101 5.69 -1.30 23.19
N TYR A 102 5.79 -1.44 21.87
CA TYR A 102 5.36 -0.45 20.88
C TYR A 102 4.22 -1.01 20.05
N ASN A 103 3.25 -0.15 19.75
CA ASN A 103 2.20 -0.41 18.77
C ASN A 103 2.12 0.80 17.84
N GLY A 104 1.92 0.55 16.55
CA GLY A 104 1.71 1.59 15.56
C GLY A 104 0.58 1.20 14.63
N ASN A 105 -0.40 2.09 14.46
CA ASN A 105 -1.50 1.89 13.52
C ASN A 105 -1.34 2.79 12.30
N PHE A 106 -1.61 2.23 11.13
CA PHE A 106 -1.45 2.91 9.85
C PHE A 106 -2.67 2.69 8.95
N GLU A 107 -2.85 3.62 8.03
CA GLU A 107 -3.76 3.49 6.90
C GLU A 107 -2.98 3.56 5.58
N VAL A 108 -3.33 2.69 4.63
CA VAL A 108 -2.94 2.81 3.22
C VAL A 108 -4.13 3.33 2.44
N HIS A 109 -3.99 4.53 1.90
CA HIS A 109 -5.00 5.21 1.11
C HIS A 109 -4.76 4.90 -0.37
N PHE A 110 -5.80 4.44 -1.05
CA PHE A 110 -5.87 4.30 -2.50
C PHE A 110 -7.01 5.17 -3.02
N SER A 111 -7.10 5.37 -4.34
CA SER A 111 -8.12 6.24 -4.93
C SER A 111 -9.57 5.84 -4.60
N ASN A 112 -9.82 4.57 -4.29
CA ASN A 112 -11.17 4.03 -4.08
C ASN A 112 -11.36 3.32 -2.72
N LYS A 113 -10.32 3.22 -1.90
CA LYS A 113 -10.41 2.51 -0.62
C LYS A 113 -9.30 2.91 0.34
N VAL A 114 -9.52 2.63 1.62
CA VAL A 114 -8.53 2.73 2.69
C VAL A 114 -8.35 1.35 3.31
N VAL A 115 -7.11 0.94 3.57
CA VAL A 115 -6.78 -0.33 4.24
C VAL A 115 -6.02 -0.02 5.53
N LYS A 116 -6.47 -0.56 6.66
CA LYS A 116 -5.78 -0.42 7.95
C LYS A 116 -4.80 -1.57 8.17
N PHE A 117 -3.65 -1.27 8.77
CA PHE A 117 -2.72 -2.28 9.26
C PHE A 117 -2.05 -1.83 10.56
N SER A 118 -1.53 -2.79 11.32
CA SER A 118 -0.86 -2.55 12.59
C SER A 118 0.55 -3.14 12.61
N CYS A 119 1.42 -2.47 13.36
CA CYS A 119 2.77 -2.91 13.66
C CYS A 119 2.93 -3.04 15.18
N ARG A 120 3.64 -4.08 15.62
CA ARG A 120 4.04 -4.25 17.02
C ARG A 120 5.51 -4.66 17.13
N GLY A 121 6.11 -4.30 18.26
CA GLY A 121 7.48 -4.67 18.60
C GLY A 121 7.79 -4.32 20.05
N ALA A 122 8.92 -4.79 20.58
CA ALA A 122 9.37 -4.47 21.92
C ALA A 122 10.88 -4.17 21.93
N GLY A 123 11.31 -3.21 22.75
CA GLY A 123 12.73 -2.90 22.92
C GLY A 123 13.41 -3.72 24.01
N THR A 124 14.71 -4.02 23.85
CA THR A 124 15.56 -4.64 24.88
C THR A 124 17.01 -4.16 24.83
N LEU A 125 17.68 -4.13 25.99
CA LEU A 125 19.14 -3.98 26.13
C LEU A 125 19.85 -5.33 26.24
N ASP A 126 19.14 -6.45 26.13
CA ASP A 126 19.76 -7.77 26.10
C ASP A 126 20.52 -7.97 24.78
N SER A 127 21.86 -7.96 24.89
CA SER A 127 22.78 -8.16 23.77
C SER A 127 22.60 -9.47 23.00
N ALA A 128 21.87 -10.45 23.55
CA ALA A 128 21.49 -11.67 22.84
C ALA A 128 20.63 -11.40 21.58
N TYR A 129 20.03 -10.20 21.49
CA TYR A 129 19.16 -9.79 20.38
C TYR A 129 19.84 -8.87 19.36
N CYS A 130 21.10 -8.42 19.56
CA CYS A 130 21.81 -7.53 18.61
C CYS A 130 22.07 -8.13 17.22
N ASN A 131 22.05 -9.46 17.06
CA ASN A 131 22.62 -10.14 15.89
C ASN A 131 21.72 -11.18 15.23
N GLN A 132 20.40 -11.17 15.49
CA GLN A 132 19.53 -12.23 14.96
C GLN A 132 19.09 -12.01 13.50
N PHE A 133 19.38 -10.85 12.90
CA PHE A 133 18.89 -10.50 11.56
C PHE A 133 19.90 -9.72 10.70
N SER A 134 21.21 -9.78 11.02
CA SER A 134 22.29 -9.20 10.22
C SER A 134 22.69 -10.05 9.01
#